data_AF-A0A348ULB2-F1
#
_entry.id   AF-A0A348ULB2-F1
#
_cell.length_a   1.000
_cell.length_b   1.000
_cell.length_c   1.000
_cell.angle_alpha   90.00
_cell.angle_beta   90.00
_cell.angle_gamma   90.00
#
_symmetry.space_group_name_H-M   'P 1'
#
loop_
_entity.id
_entity.type
_entity.pdbx_description
1 polymer ?
#
loop_
_entity_poly.entity_id
_entity_poly.type
_entity_poly.pdbx_seq_one_letter_code
_entity_poly.pdbx_strand_id
1 'polypeptide(L)'
;MFTGIVQGLKAVLDIEEQTHLRRLVIALDELSEGLSLGASVAVNGTCLTVTAVDGAAVTFDVIAETLSLTNLGGLRVGSLVNVERSFRIGEEVGGHIVSGHVTGAAMLERIDERENERNLFFRVPPACMKYLLHKGFVALDGASLTIASVARDRDQISVCLIPETIARTTLGRVVCGDRVNLEVDAQTQAIVDTVERVLADPALRDRLTSPS
;
A
#
# COMPACT_ATOMS: atom_id res chain seq x y z
N MET A 1 3.77 -4.76 -10.42
CA MET A 1 3.81 -5.65 -9.24
C MET A 1 5.04 -5.32 -8.43
N PHE A 2 4.91 -5.40 -7.12
CA PHE A 2 5.86 -4.96 -6.11
C PHE A 2 5.97 -6.04 -5.03
N THR A 3 6.89 -5.86 -4.09
CA THR A 3 7.17 -6.79 -2.98
C THR A 3 6.77 -6.20 -1.62
N GLY A 4 6.46 -4.91 -1.60
CA GLY A 4 6.20 -4.15 -0.39
C GLY A 4 7.47 -3.86 0.43
N ILE A 5 8.65 -4.04 -0.16
CA ILE A 5 9.93 -3.65 0.44
C ILE A 5 10.27 -2.25 -0.05
N VAL A 6 9.94 -1.25 0.77
CA VAL A 6 10.20 0.16 0.47
C VAL A 6 11.70 0.38 0.26
N GLN A 7 12.06 0.89 -0.92
CA GLN A 7 13.44 1.12 -1.32
C GLN A 7 13.98 2.46 -0.80
N GLY A 8 13.09 3.41 -0.49
CA GLY A 8 13.48 4.63 0.19
C GLY A 8 12.34 5.63 0.35
N LEU A 9 12.67 6.68 1.11
CA LEU A 9 11.83 7.86 1.31
C LEU A 9 12.25 8.94 0.36
N LYS A 10 11.34 9.34 -0.52
CA LYS A 10 11.61 10.30 -1.56
C LYS A 10 10.77 11.55 -1.37
N ALA A 11 11.34 12.70 -1.70
CA ALA A 11 10.66 13.99 -1.54
C ALA A 11 9.82 14.30 -2.78
N VAL A 12 8.62 14.82 -2.55
CA VAL A 12 7.82 15.48 -3.59
C VAL A 12 8.47 16.83 -3.89
N LEU A 13 8.97 16.98 -5.11
CA LEU A 13 9.67 18.19 -5.57
C LEU A 13 8.70 19.24 -6.08
N ASP A 14 7.66 18.82 -6.79
CA ASP A 14 6.67 19.72 -7.37
C ASP A 14 5.31 19.05 -7.53
N ILE A 15 4.26 19.87 -7.55
CA ILE A 15 2.87 19.45 -7.75
C ILE A 15 2.18 20.45 -8.66
N GLU A 16 1.67 19.97 -9.79
CA GLU A 16 0.83 20.76 -10.68
C GLU A 16 -0.61 20.22 -10.66
N GLU A 17 -1.57 21.08 -10.32
CA GLU A 17 -2.99 20.75 -10.43
C GLU A 17 -3.47 21.01 -11.87
N GLN A 18 -4.13 20.01 -12.46
CA GLN A 18 -4.74 20.09 -13.79
C GLN A 18 -6.20 19.64 -13.73
N THR A 19 -6.96 19.89 -14.79
CA THR A 19 -8.36 19.45 -14.86
C THR A 19 -8.44 17.92 -14.83
N HIS A 20 -9.02 17.35 -13.75
CA HIS A 20 -9.16 15.90 -13.49
C HIS A 20 -7.86 15.11 -13.26
N LEU A 21 -6.72 15.79 -13.14
CA LEU A 21 -5.42 15.18 -13.04
C LEU A 21 -4.53 16.01 -12.11
N ARG A 22 -3.68 15.35 -11.32
CA ARG A 22 -2.61 15.99 -10.57
C ARG A 22 -1.27 15.42 -11.02
N ARG A 23 -0.33 16.29 -11.37
CA ARG A 23 1.03 15.87 -11.68
C ARG A 23 1.89 15.95 -10.43
N LEU A 24 2.63 14.88 -10.16
CA LEU A 24 3.59 14.80 -9.07
C LEU A 24 4.99 14.64 -9.65
N VAL A 25 5.93 15.47 -9.19
CA VAL A 25 7.37 15.31 -9.47
C VAL A 25 8.04 14.85 -8.19
N ILE A 26 8.76 13.73 -8.25
CA ILE A 26 9.37 13.08 -7.07
C ILE A 26 10.87 12.87 -7.32
N ALA A 27 11.69 13.18 -6.32
CA ALA A 27 13.12 12.90 -6.35
C ALA A 27 13.37 11.42 -6.13
N LEU A 28 13.55 10.63 -7.20
CA LEU A 28 13.88 9.21 -7.10
C LEU A 28 15.37 8.93 -6.88
N ASP A 29 16.23 9.91 -7.09
CA ASP A 29 17.69 9.78 -6.97
C ASP A 29 18.19 8.54 -7.74
N GLU A 30 18.93 7.63 -7.09
CA GLU A 30 19.48 6.43 -7.73
C GLU A 30 18.39 5.48 -8.25
N LEU A 31 17.15 5.59 -7.74
CA LEU A 31 16.02 4.78 -8.23
C LEU A 31 15.53 5.22 -9.62
N SER A 32 15.93 6.41 -10.12
CA SER A 32 15.62 6.82 -11.49
C SER A 32 16.52 6.13 -12.54
N GLU A 33 17.63 5.53 -12.12
CA GLU A 33 18.58 4.92 -13.04
C GLU A 33 17.95 3.77 -13.85
N GLY A 34 18.05 3.86 -15.17
CA GLY A 34 17.46 2.89 -16.10
C GLY A 34 15.93 2.83 -16.06
N LEU A 35 15.26 3.86 -15.53
CA LEU A 35 13.82 3.99 -15.58
C LEU A 35 13.39 4.55 -16.95
N SER A 36 12.45 3.87 -17.60
CA SER A 36 11.89 4.29 -18.89
C SER A 36 10.50 4.89 -18.72
N LEU A 37 10.07 5.69 -19.69
CA LEU A 37 8.66 6.06 -19.81
C LEU A 37 7.78 4.81 -19.83
N GLY A 38 6.62 4.88 -19.19
CA GLY A 38 5.71 3.74 -19.04
C GLY A 38 6.10 2.73 -17.95
N ALA A 39 7.27 2.87 -17.31
CA ALA A 39 7.62 2.04 -16.16
C ALA A 39 6.67 2.31 -14.98
N SER A 40 6.52 1.30 -14.11
CA SER A 40 5.64 1.39 -12.92
C SER A 40 6.47 1.53 -11.64
N VAL A 41 6.11 2.52 -10.84
CA VAL A 41 6.71 2.82 -9.53
C VAL A 41 5.59 2.96 -8.51
N ALA A 42 5.71 2.27 -7.37
CA ALA A 42 4.79 2.43 -6.26
C ALA A 42 5.18 3.68 -5.45
N VAL A 43 4.22 4.58 -5.25
CA VAL A 43 4.35 5.77 -4.40
C VAL A 43 3.32 5.67 -3.27
N ASN A 44 3.78 5.56 -2.02
CA ASN A 44 2.94 5.16 -0.88
C ASN A 44 2.09 3.91 -1.20
N GLY A 45 2.66 2.93 -1.89
CA GLY A 45 1.94 1.72 -2.31
C GLY A 45 0.94 1.92 -3.44
N THR A 46 0.87 3.09 -4.06
CA THR A 46 0.03 3.33 -5.24
C THR A 46 0.86 3.14 -6.50
N CYS A 47 0.49 2.22 -7.38
CA CYS A 47 1.15 2.01 -8.66
C CYS A 47 0.94 3.24 -9.56
N LEU A 48 2.01 3.95 -9.88
CA LEU A 48 1.99 5.09 -10.80
C LEU A 48 2.88 4.81 -12.02
N THR A 49 2.46 5.34 -13.16
CA THR A 49 3.19 5.24 -14.43
C THR A 49 4.07 6.44 -14.64
N VAL A 50 5.34 6.19 -14.98
CA VAL A 50 6.33 7.24 -15.28
C VAL A 50 5.97 7.95 -16.58
N THR A 51 5.76 9.27 -16.51
CA THR A 51 5.41 10.13 -17.64
C THR A 51 6.54 11.04 -18.11
N ALA A 52 7.50 11.34 -17.23
CA ALA A 52 8.77 11.99 -17.59
C ALA A 52 9.89 11.61 -16.62
N VAL A 53 11.13 11.64 -17.10
CA VAL A 53 12.35 11.43 -16.31
C VAL A 53 13.33 12.55 -16.66
N ASP A 54 13.72 13.33 -15.66
CA ASP A 54 14.74 14.39 -15.77
C ASP A 54 15.79 14.19 -14.67
N GLY A 55 16.85 13.46 -15.00
CA GLY A 55 17.88 13.05 -14.04
C GLY A 55 17.28 12.24 -12.88
N ALA A 56 17.37 12.78 -11.67
CA ALA A 56 16.81 12.20 -10.46
C ALA A 56 15.30 12.47 -10.26
N ALA A 57 14.74 13.44 -10.98
CA ALA A 57 13.34 13.83 -10.85
C ALA A 57 12.46 13.01 -11.81
N VAL A 58 11.43 12.37 -11.27
CA VAL A 58 10.50 11.54 -12.05
C VAL A 58 9.09 12.05 -11.89
N THR A 59 8.38 12.15 -13.01
CA THR A 59 7.03 12.70 -13.08
C THR A 59 6.00 11.60 -13.22
N PHE A 60 4.88 11.80 -12.54
CA PHE A 60 3.72 10.93 -12.57
C PHE A 60 2.45 11.76 -12.72
N ASP A 61 1.54 11.27 -13.54
CA ASP A 61 0.20 11.84 -13.69
C ASP A 61 -0.79 10.97 -12.89
N VAL A 62 -1.52 11.60 -11.97
CA VAL A 62 -2.44 10.91 -11.04
C VAL A 62 -3.88 11.36 -11.30
N ILE A 63 -4.74 10.40 -11.61
CA ILE A 63 -6.15 10.65 -11.91
C ILE A 63 -6.98 10.93 -10.64
N ALA A 64 -8.10 11.63 -10.79
CA ALA A 64 -8.99 12.00 -9.69
C ALA A 64 -9.45 10.83 -8.81
N GLU A 65 -9.74 9.67 -9.40
CA GLU A 65 -10.14 8.47 -8.64
C GLU A 65 -9.05 8.03 -7.67
N THR A 66 -7.81 7.90 -8.16
CA THR A 66 -6.64 7.56 -7.34
C THR A 66 -6.39 8.59 -6.25
N LEU A 67 -6.50 9.88 -6.56
CA LEU A 67 -6.34 10.95 -5.56
C LEU A 67 -7.41 10.89 -4.46
N SER A 68 -8.62 10.45 -4.78
CA SER A 68 -9.73 10.35 -3.82
C SER A 68 -9.61 9.14 -2.89
N LEU A 69 -9.08 8.03 -3.42
CA LEU A 69 -8.93 6.75 -2.69
C LEU A 69 -7.67 6.69 -1.83
N THR A 70 -6.63 7.42 -2.22
CA THR A 70 -5.30 7.36 -1.59
C THR A 70 -4.98 8.62 -0.78
N ASN A 71 -3.88 8.60 -0.04
CA ASN A 71 -3.33 9.78 0.61
C ASN A 71 -2.55 10.70 -0.34
N LEU A 72 -2.43 10.36 -1.63
CA LEU A 72 -1.69 11.17 -2.61
C LEU A 72 -2.33 12.54 -2.85
N GLY A 73 -3.65 12.67 -2.70
CA GLY A 73 -4.34 13.95 -2.79
C GLY A 73 -3.99 14.93 -1.65
N GLY A 74 -3.47 14.42 -0.53
CA GLY A 74 -3.03 15.24 0.61
C GLY A 74 -1.58 15.72 0.54
N LEU A 75 -0.81 15.24 -0.44
CA LEU A 75 0.61 15.58 -0.57
C LEU A 75 0.82 17.06 -0.89
N ARG A 76 1.94 17.57 -0.38
CA ARG A 76 2.45 18.93 -0.64
C ARG A 76 3.89 18.82 -1.11
N VAL A 77 4.40 19.88 -1.74
CA VAL A 77 5.84 20.00 -2.00
C VAL A 77 6.60 19.84 -0.68
N GLY A 78 7.64 19.00 -0.69
CA GLY A 78 8.42 18.61 0.47
C GLY A 78 7.88 17.42 1.27
N SER A 79 6.67 16.90 0.95
CA SER A 79 6.19 15.66 1.55
C SER A 79 7.14 14.50 1.23
N LEU A 80 7.38 13.64 2.23
CA LEU A 80 8.11 12.40 2.03
C LEU A 80 7.13 11.26 1.71
N VAL A 81 7.47 10.44 0.71
CA VAL A 81 6.68 9.30 0.27
C VAL A 81 7.54 8.04 0.23
N ASN A 82 6.94 6.89 0.52
CA ASN A 82 7.56 5.59 0.31
C ASN A 82 7.63 5.33 -1.21
N VAL A 83 8.79 4.89 -1.68
CA VAL A 83 8.97 4.50 -3.08
C VAL A 83 9.49 3.07 -3.20
N GLU A 84 8.91 2.34 -4.14
CA GLU A 84 9.40 1.02 -4.59
C GLU A 84 9.24 0.90 -6.12
N ARG A 85 10.28 0.46 -6.81
CA ARG A 85 10.21 0.10 -8.24
C ARG A 85 9.55 -1.26 -8.42
N SER A 86 8.91 -1.47 -9.56
CA SER A 86 8.42 -2.81 -9.91
C SER A 86 9.57 -3.82 -9.92
N PHE A 87 9.36 -4.98 -9.32
CA PHE A 87 10.38 -6.03 -9.29
C PHE A 87 10.56 -6.67 -10.67
N ARG A 88 11.75 -7.22 -10.91
CA ARG A 88 12.07 -8.01 -12.11
C ARG A 88 12.03 -9.50 -11.80
N ILE A 89 11.76 -10.30 -12.82
CA ILE A 89 11.83 -11.76 -12.70
C ILE A 89 13.23 -12.16 -12.24
N GLY A 90 13.31 -12.96 -11.17
CA GLY A 90 14.55 -13.40 -10.56
C GLY A 90 15.07 -12.50 -9.43
N GLU A 91 14.41 -11.37 -9.14
CA GLU A 91 14.67 -10.59 -7.94
C GLU A 91 14.03 -11.25 -6.69
N GLU A 92 14.61 -10.98 -5.52
CA GLU A 92 14.10 -11.47 -4.24
C GLU A 92 12.75 -10.82 -3.90
N VAL A 93 11.79 -11.64 -3.46
CA VAL A 93 10.52 -11.16 -2.89
C VAL A 93 10.63 -11.23 -1.37
N GLY A 94 11.16 -10.16 -0.76
CA GLY A 94 11.40 -10.11 0.69
C GLY A 94 10.14 -9.87 1.54
N GLY A 95 9.05 -9.40 0.92
CA GLY A 95 7.75 -9.19 1.57
C GLY A 95 6.68 -10.15 1.05
N HIS A 96 5.56 -9.61 0.58
CA HIS A 96 4.54 -10.37 -0.14
C HIS A 96 4.25 -9.70 -1.48
N ILE A 97 3.48 -10.36 -2.34
CA ILE A 97 3.14 -9.79 -3.64
C ILE A 97 2.16 -8.64 -3.44
N VAL A 98 2.60 -7.43 -3.76
CA VAL A 98 1.80 -6.20 -3.72
C VAL A 98 1.50 -5.75 -5.15
N SER A 99 0.25 -5.48 -5.44
CA SER A 99 -0.19 -5.02 -6.77
C SER A 99 0.08 -3.53 -6.99
N GLY A 100 -0.01 -2.74 -5.91
CA GLY A 100 -0.01 -1.29 -5.95
C GLY A 100 -1.42 -0.72 -6.20
N HIS A 101 -2.46 -1.52 -6.02
CA HIS A 101 -3.87 -1.13 -6.13
C HIS A 101 -4.45 -0.96 -4.72
N VAL A 102 -4.33 0.27 -4.23
CA VAL A 102 -4.82 0.65 -2.90
C VAL A 102 -6.32 0.35 -2.78
N THR A 103 -6.67 -0.47 -1.79
CA THR A 103 -8.05 -0.88 -1.50
C THR A 103 -8.81 0.21 -0.74
N GLY A 104 -8.12 1.00 0.06
CA GLY A 104 -8.69 2.11 0.81
C GLY A 104 -7.67 2.83 1.68
N ALA A 105 -8.15 3.58 2.68
CA ALA A 105 -7.29 4.28 3.62
C ALA A 105 -7.49 3.77 5.04
N ALA A 106 -6.39 3.47 5.72
CA ALA A 106 -6.34 3.14 7.13
C ALA A 106 -6.02 4.40 7.95
N MET A 107 -6.79 4.66 9.01
CA MET A 107 -6.62 5.80 9.91
C MET A 107 -5.84 5.34 11.14
N LEU A 108 -4.72 5.98 11.46
CA LEU A 108 -3.97 5.68 12.67
C LEU A 108 -4.70 6.21 13.90
N GLU A 109 -5.05 5.35 14.85
CA GLU A 109 -5.79 5.72 16.06
C GLU A 109 -4.91 5.72 17.31
N ARG A 110 -3.92 4.84 17.35
CA ARG A 110 -3.03 4.69 18.51
C ARG A 110 -1.64 4.24 18.09
N ILE A 111 -0.65 4.74 18.82
CA ILE A 111 0.75 4.35 18.74
C ILE A 111 1.18 3.90 20.12
N ASP A 112 1.71 2.68 20.23
CA ASP A 112 2.37 2.21 21.45
C ASP A 112 3.87 2.01 21.14
N GLU A 113 4.71 2.90 21.66
CA GLU A 113 6.17 2.86 21.48
C GLU A 113 6.85 2.13 22.64
N ARG A 114 7.79 1.25 22.30
CA ARG A 114 8.73 0.58 23.20
C ARG A 114 10.14 0.75 22.63
N GLU A 115 11.18 0.47 23.41
CA GLU A 115 12.58 0.77 23.06
C GLU A 115 12.96 0.47 21.58
N ASN A 116 12.60 -0.71 21.07
CA ASN A 116 12.96 -1.15 19.71
C ASN A 116 11.76 -1.47 18.81
N GLU A 117 10.54 -1.18 19.26
CA GLU A 117 9.32 -1.59 18.57
C GLU A 117 8.28 -0.47 18.59
N ARG A 118 7.68 -0.21 17.43
CA ARG A 118 6.57 0.75 17.31
C ARG A 118 5.32 0.00 16.88
N ASN A 119 4.36 -0.13 17.79
CA ASN A 119 3.08 -0.75 17.49
C ASN A 119 2.09 0.32 17.01
N LEU A 120 1.54 0.12 15.83
CA LEU A 120 0.57 1.02 15.21
C LEU A 120 -0.79 0.34 15.16
N PHE A 121 -1.83 1.03 15.60
CA PHE A 121 -3.21 0.57 15.57
C PHE A 121 -4.01 1.41 14.60
N PHE A 122 -4.55 0.76 13.58
CA PHE A 122 -5.26 1.41 12.50
C PHE A 122 -6.72 0.97 12.46
N ARG A 123 -7.63 1.94 12.39
CA ARG A 123 -9.00 1.67 11.94
C ARG A 123 -9.02 1.63 10.42
N VAL A 124 -9.65 0.61 9.87
CA VAL A 124 -9.70 0.34 8.43
C VAL A 124 -11.14 0.39 7.92
N PRO A 125 -11.37 0.47 6.61
CA PRO A 125 -12.71 0.36 6.06
C PRO A 125 -13.34 -1.00 6.44
N PRO A 126 -14.61 -1.03 6.91
CA PRO A 126 -15.25 -2.28 7.35
C PRO A 126 -15.26 -3.37 6.26
N ALA A 127 -15.42 -2.98 5.00
CA ALA A 127 -15.39 -3.88 3.86
C ALA A 127 -14.05 -4.64 3.71
N CYS A 128 -12.94 -4.07 4.19
CA CYS A 128 -11.62 -4.70 4.14
C CYS A 128 -11.42 -5.73 5.25
N MET A 129 -12.19 -5.68 6.34
CA MET A 129 -11.96 -6.49 7.53
C MET A 129 -12.01 -8.00 7.30
N LYS A 130 -12.79 -8.46 6.31
CA LYS A 130 -12.86 -9.89 5.96
C LYS A 130 -11.57 -10.42 5.34
N TYR A 131 -10.73 -9.55 4.79
CA TYR A 131 -9.45 -9.92 4.18
C TYR A 131 -8.26 -9.79 5.15
N LEU A 132 -8.45 -9.18 6.31
CA LEU A 132 -7.38 -8.89 7.27
C LEU A 132 -7.39 -9.95 8.37
N LEU A 133 -6.34 -10.79 8.36
CA LEU A 133 -6.23 -11.97 9.22
C LEU A 133 -5.06 -11.81 10.20
N HIS A 134 -5.20 -12.34 11.42
CA HIS A 134 -4.09 -12.38 12.37
C HIS A 134 -2.92 -13.18 11.77
N LYS A 135 -1.71 -12.62 11.81
CA LYS A 135 -0.50 -13.14 11.13
C LYS A 135 -0.59 -13.19 9.60
N GLY A 136 -1.64 -12.62 9.01
CA GLY A 136 -1.71 -12.38 7.57
C GLY A 136 -0.88 -11.17 7.15
N PHE A 137 -0.79 -10.97 5.83
CA PHE A 137 -0.11 -9.83 5.23
C PHE A 137 -1.05 -8.65 5.00
N VAL A 138 -0.46 -7.46 5.03
CA VAL A 138 -1.09 -6.20 4.63
C VAL A 138 -0.02 -5.26 4.09
N ALA A 139 -0.36 -4.43 3.10
CA ALA A 139 0.50 -3.34 2.68
C ALA A 139 -0.05 -2.00 3.20
N LEU A 140 0.78 -1.25 3.94
CA LEU A 140 0.47 0.09 4.45
C LEU A 140 1.46 1.10 3.89
N ASP A 141 0.96 2.10 3.14
CA ASP A 141 1.79 2.99 2.31
C ASP A 141 2.83 2.23 1.46
N GLY A 142 2.45 1.04 0.99
CA GLY A 142 3.32 0.16 0.20
C GLY A 142 4.32 -0.64 1.03
N ALA A 143 4.40 -0.49 2.35
CA ALA A 143 5.21 -1.37 3.18
C ALA A 143 4.48 -2.67 3.48
N SER A 144 5.07 -3.81 3.12
CA SER A 144 4.60 -5.15 3.44
C SER A 144 4.80 -5.43 4.93
N LEU A 145 3.72 -5.72 5.65
CA LEU A 145 3.72 -5.93 7.09
C LEU A 145 2.90 -7.16 7.48
N THR A 146 3.25 -7.73 8.62
CA THR A 146 2.46 -8.79 9.26
C THR A 146 1.49 -8.19 10.26
N ILE A 147 0.21 -8.57 10.16
CA ILE A 147 -0.83 -8.12 11.07
C ILE A 147 -0.61 -8.77 12.45
N ALA A 148 -0.37 -7.92 13.45
CA ALA A 148 -0.12 -8.32 14.83
C ALA A 148 -1.42 -8.62 15.59
N SER A 149 -2.50 -7.87 15.35
CA SER A 149 -3.82 -8.15 15.94
C SER A 149 -4.95 -7.68 15.03
N VAL A 150 -6.14 -8.25 15.22
CA VAL A 150 -7.37 -7.89 14.52
C VAL A 150 -8.51 -7.80 15.55
N ALA A 151 -9.17 -6.66 15.62
CA ALA A 151 -10.35 -6.42 16.45
C ALA A 151 -11.54 -6.12 15.54
N ARG A 152 -12.35 -7.15 15.26
CA ARG A 152 -13.46 -7.08 14.29
C ARG A 152 -14.61 -6.18 14.74
N ASP A 153 -14.83 -6.09 16.04
CA ASP A 153 -15.85 -5.25 16.67
C ASP A 153 -15.58 -3.74 16.51
N ARG A 154 -14.34 -3.37 16.18
CA ARG A 154 -13.88 -1.97 16.05
C ARG A 154 -13.27 -1.65 14.68
N ASP A 155 -13.39 -2.57 13.72
CA ASP A 155 -12.76 -2.47 12.40
C ASP A 155 -11.27 -2.06 12.48
N GLN A 156 -10.53 -2.68 13.41
CA GLN A 156 -9.17 -2.28 13.75
C GLN A 156 -8.18 -3.42 13.53
N ILE A 157 -7.00 -3.08 13.01
CA ILE A 157 -5.84 -3.95 12.97
C ILE A 157 -4.66 -3.30 13.69
N SER A 158 -3.64 -4.09 14.04
CA SER A 158 -2.35 -3.55 14.43
C SER A 158 -1.19 -4.19 13.68
N VAL A 159 -0.10 -3.45 13.58
CA VAL A 159 1.19 -3.91 13.03
C VAL A 159 2.30 -3.48 13.98
N CYS A 160 3.38 -4.27 14.04
CA CYS A 160 4.58 -3.92 14.78
C CYS A 160 5.68 -3.58 13.80
N LEU A 161 6.32 -2.42 13.98
CA LEU A 161 7.44 -1.98 13.17
C LEU A 161 8.75 -2.22 13.91
N ILE A 162 9.69 -2.84 13.20
CA ILE A 162 11.09 -2.97 13.63
C ILE A 162 11.88 -1.68 13.31
N PRO A 163 13.05 -1.46 13.91
CA PRO A 163 13.84 -0.24 13.73
C PRO A 163 14.15 0.07 12.26
N GLU A 164 14.43 -0.97 11.46
CA GLU A 164 14.71 -0.81 10.03
C GLU A 164 13.51 -0.23 9.27
N THR A 165 12.29 -0.73 9.52
CA THR A 165 11.06 -0.24 8.89
C THR A 165 10.73 1.19 9.35
N ILE A 166 10.96 1.49 10.63
CA ILE A 166 10.77 2.83 11.19
C ILE A 166 11.68 3.85 10.47
N ALA A 167 12.96 3.51 10.29
CA ALA A 167 13.92 4.39 9.65
C ALA A 167 13.63 4.60 8.15
N ARG A 168 13.20 3.54 7.46
CA ARG A 168 13.07 3.53 5.99
C ARG A 168 11.72 3.98 5.44
N THR A 169 10.66 4.08 6.26
CA THR A 169 9.30 4.30 5.76
C THR A 169 8.60 5.50 6.39
N THR A 170 7.54 5.97 5.74
CA THR A 170 6.64 7.01 6.26
C THR A 170 6.00 6.59 7.57
N LEU A 171 5.82 5.27 7.79
CA LEU A 171 5.20 4.70 8.99
C LEU A 171 6.02 4.94 10.27
N GLY A 172 7.32 5.25 10.16
CA GLY A 172 8.11 5.72 11.29
C GLY A 172 7.81 7.16 11.72
N ARG A 173 7.09 7.92 10.88
CA ARG A 173 6.81 9.36 11.07
C ARG A 173 5.35 9.71 11.25
N VAL A 174 4.44 8.77 10.97
CA VAL A 174 3.00 8.99 11.14
C VAL A 174 2.64 9.30 12.60
N VAL A 175 1.61 10.12 12.76
CA VAL A 175 0.98 10.49 14.04
C VAL A 175 -0.50 10.11 14.04
N CYS A 176 -1.11 9.99 15.23
CA CYS A 176 -2.54 9.66 15.32
C CYS A 176 -3.39 10.68 14.54
N GLY A 177 -4.35 10.18 13.77
CA GLY A 177 -5.15 10.96 12.83
C GLY A 177 -4.64 10.92 11.38
N ASP A 178 -3.41 10.46 11.14
CA ASP A 178 -2.90 10.30 9.78
C ASP A 178 -3.61 9.15 9.04
N ARG A 179 -3.73 9.33 7.73
CA ARG A 179 -4.27 8.32 6.80
C ARG A 179 -3.13 7.71 5.99
N VAL A 180 -3.04 6.38 6.01
CA VAL A 180 -2.12 5.60 5.20
C VAL A 180 -2.88 4.79 4.17
N ASN A 181 -2.28 4.58 3.00
CA ASN A 181 -2.86 3.73 1.97
C ASN A 181 -2.87 2.28 2.44
N LEU A 182 -4.01 1.62 2.33
CA LEU A 182 -4.21 0.22 2.69
C LEU A 182 -4.43 -0.59 1.42
N GLU A 183 -3.58 -1.59 1.22
CA GLU A 183 -3.82 -2.66 0.24
C GLU A 183 -3.91 -4.00 0.98
N VAL A 184 -5.00 -4.73 0.72
CA VAL A 184 -5.19 -6.08 1.25
C VAL A 184 -4.44 -7.09 0.38
N ASP A 185 -4.04 -8.21 0.97
CA ASP A 185 -3.39 -9.28 0.22
C ASP A 185 -4.34 -9.84 -0.86
N ALA A 186 -3.93 -9.74 -2.13
CA ALA A 186 -4.74 -10.12 -3.27
C ALA A 186 -5.08 -11.62 -3.29
N GLN A 187 -4.19 -12.47 -2.75
CA GLN A 187 -4.45 -13.90 -2.63
C GLN A 187 -5.57 -14.16 -1.62
N THR A 188 -5.47 -13.56 -0.44
CA THR A 188 -6.51 -13.63 0.60
C THR A 188 -7.84 -13.09 0.07
N GLN A 189 -7.83 -11.97 -0.65
CA GLN A 189 -9.03 -11.40 -1.26
C GLN A 189 -9.69 -12.38 -2.24
N ALA A 190 -8.92 -12.93 -3.18
CA ALA A 190 -9.43 -13.88 -4.17
C ALA A 190 -10.02 -15.13 -3.50
N ILE A 191 -9.38 -15.66 -2.45
CA ILE A 191 -9.87 -16.82 -1.70
C ILE A 191 -11.19 -16.49 -0.99
N VAL A 192 -11.22 -15.41 -0.22
CA VAL A 192 -12.41 -15.01 0.56
C VAL A 192 -13.59 -14.76 -0.36
N ASP A 193 -13.42 -13.96 -1.42
CA ASP A 193 -14.52 -13.63 -2.33
C ASP A 193 -15.01 -14.86 -3.13
N THR A 194 -14.10 -15.79 -3.45
CA THR A 194 -14.49 -17.06 -4.10
C THR A 194 -15.32 -17.92 -3.16
N VAL A 195 -14.90 -18.08 -1.90
CA VAL A 195 -15.62 -18.87 -0.90
C VAL A 195 -17.01 -18.26 -0.63
N GLU A 196 -17.09 -16.94 -0.43
CA GLU A 196 -18.37 -16.26 -0.23
C GLU A 196 -19.31 -16.46 -1.43
N ARG A 197 -18.79 -16.37 -2.66
CA ARG A 197 -19.59 -16.61 -3.88
C ARG A 197 -20.10 -18.04 -3.97
N VAL A 198 -19.26 -19.03 -3.65
CA VAL A 198 -19.67 -20.45 -3.64
C VAL A 198 -20.73 -20.71 -2.57
N LEU A 199 -20.59 -20.12 -1.38
CA LEU A 199 -21.57 -20.28 -0.31
C LEU A 199 -22.90 -19.57 -0.61
N ALA A 200 -22.87 -18.47 -1.37
CA ALA A 200 -24.05 -17.72 -1.78
C ALA A 200 -24.80 -18.33 -2.97
N ASP A 201 -24.18 -19.25 -3.74
CA ASP A 201 -24.78 -19.94 -4.88
C ASP A 201 -25.00 -21.44 -4.56
N PRO A 202 -26.23 -21.84 -4.17
CA PRO A 202 -26.55 -23.23 -3.86
C PRO A 202 -26.24 -24.20 -5.01
N ALA A 203 -26.45 -23.78 -6.26
CA ALA A 203 -26.22 -24.65 -7.42
C ALA A 203 -24.72 -24.90 -7.64
N LEU A 204 -23.88 -23.87 -7.43
CA LEU A 204 -22.42 -24.03 -7.49
C LEU A 204 -21.91 -24.87 -6.32
N ARG A 205 -22.43 -24.64 -5.11
CA ARG A 205 -22.09 -25.42 -3.92
C ARG A 205 -22.39 -26.90 -4.14
N ASP A 206 -23.61 -27.23 -4.55
CA ASP A 206 -24.05 -28.62 -4.71
C ASP A 206 -23.21 -29.35 -5.78
N ARG A 207 -22.81 -28.66 -6.87
CA ARG A 207 -21.90 -29.22 -7.89
C ARG A 207 -20.49 -29.50 -7.37
N LEU A 208 -20.00 -28.73 -6.40
CA LEU A 208 -18.65 -28.87 -5.85
C LEU A 208 -18.59 -29.88 -4.68
N THR A 209 -19.69 -30.07 -3.95
CA THR A 209 -19.75 -30.93 -2.76
C THR A 209 -20.40 -32.28 -2.99
N SER A 210 -21.02 -32.51 -4.15
CA SER A 210 -21.56 -33.84 -4.49
C SER A 210 -20.42 -34.79 -4.88
N PRO A 211 -20.26 -35.95 -4.20
CA PRO A 211 -19.31 -36.96 -4.65
C PRO A 211 -19.73 -37.47 -6.03
N SER A 212 -18.76 -37.53 -6.94
CA SER A 212 -18.92 -38.10 -8.30
C SER A 212 -19.35 -39.55 -8.29
#